data_AF-A0A822IXP1-F1
#
_entry.id   AF-A0A822IXP1-F1
#
_cell.length_a   1.000
_cell.length_b   1.000
_cell.length_c   1.000
_cell.angle_alpha   90.00
_cell.angle_beta   90.00
_cell.angle_gamma   90.00
#
_symmetry.space_group_name_H-M   'P 1'
#
loop_
_entity.id
_entity.type
_entity.pdbx_description
1 polymer ?
#
loop_
_entity_poly.entity_id
_entity_poly.type
_entity_poly.pdbx_seq_one_letter_code
_entity_poly.pdbx_strand_id
1 'polypeptide(L)'
;MRKRYTKNEIKEKWKELLNDPDLLYHNGSGIFNYKGVLEDAPAMLYIDYIAKLILDDNIILDSIGENLNDLRYSRSFNIGHDGKSDSSSRLMKYGRIRFNEKPFAMALYNSGHNFLFGKIFDYELPLKERLTSRYGEIDILSKIDNEIYVIELKIGYTDSGKISETLLRAIMETFTFTKLLNIRKDNFIKDMKLPETITFRPVILTMTNALSADHMKMLENGELKNINNLIDEMNKYFSKLNILPFKFFAIDGHNPELIQDNKRIIFKDPSFVHSKVIEFFLPPAVAIRPEGKYFQQSIIISEVFL
;
A
#
# COMPACT_ATOMS: atom_id res chain seq x y z
N MET A 1 -25.55 8.23 -16.21
CA MET A 1 -24.74 7.02 -15.95
C MET A 1 -23.28 7.42 -15.82
N ARG A 2 -22.51 6.81 -14.91
CA ARG A 2 -21.04 6.96 -14.94
C ARG A 2 -20.52 6.26 -16.21
N LYS A 3 -19.63 6.92 -16.95
CA LYS A 3 -19.00 6.33 -18.14
C LYS A 3 -18.31 5.02 -17.76
N ARG A 4 -18.59 3.95 -18.53
CA ARG A 4 -17.80 2.72 -18.51
C ARG A 4 -16.83 2.79 -19.70
N TYR A 5 -15.72 2.09 -19.54
CA TYR A 5 -14.66 1.95 -20.53
C TYR A 5 -14.58 0.52 -21.03
N THR A 6 -14.32 0.39 -22.32
CA THR A 6 -14.04 -0.89 -23.01
C THR A 6 -12.59 -1.32 -22.87
N LYS A 7 -12.28 -2.57 -23.21
CA LYS A 7 -10.90 -3.09 -23.25
C LYS A 7 -9.97 -2.25 -24.12
N ASN A 8 -10.46 -1.77 -25.26
CA ASN A 8 -9.69 -0.96 -26.21
C ASN A 8 -9.39 0.43 -25.64
N GLU A 9 -10.37 1.09 -25.02
CA GLU A 9 -10.12 2.39 -24.36
C GLU A 9 -9.10 2.29 -23.23
N ILE A 10 -9.13 1.20 -22.43
CA ILE A 10 -8.11 0.97 -21.40
C ILE A 10 -6.73 0.77 -22.01
N LYS A 11 -6.62 0.00 -23.11
CA LYS A 11 -5.35 -0.23 -23.81
C LYS A 11 -4.75 1.04 -24.39
N GLU A 12 -5.56 1.90 -24.98
CA GLU A 12 -5.10 3.19 -25.50
C GLU A 12 -4.52 4.05 -24.36
N LYS A 13 -5.23 4.13 -23.22
CA LYS A 13 -4.73 4.82 -22.02
C LYS A 13 -3.48 4.19 -21.44
N TRP A 14 -3.38 2.86 -21.46
CA TRP A 14 -2.19 2.15 -21.01
C TRP A 14 -0.96 2.55 -21.83
N LYS A 15 -1.07 2.61 -23.17
CA LYS A 15 0.04 3.06 -24.04
C LYS A 15 0.52 4.47 -23.72
N GLU A 16 -0.38 5.39 -23.38
CA GLU A 16 0.00 6.75 -22.97
C GLU A 16 0.86 6.75 -21.70
N LEU A 17 0.54 5.86 -20.74
CA LEU A 17 1.25 5.75 -19.47
C LEU A 17 2.63 5.11 -19.56
N LEU A 18 2.87 4.29 -20.60
CA LEU A 18 4.19 3.68 -20.83
C LEU A 18 5.30 4.73 -21.05
N ASN A 19 4.94 5.98 -21.39
CA ASN A 19 5.90 7.07 -21.56
C ASN A 19 6.45 7.63 -20.24
N ASP A 20 5.78 7.38 -19.11
CA ASP A 20 6.24 7.85 -17.79
C ASP A 20 5.95 6.79 -16.69
N PRO A 21 6.74 5.70 -16.66
CA PRO A 21 6.53 4.56 -15.76
C PRO A 21 6.51 4.92 -14.27
N ASP A 22 7.24 5.97 -13.89
CA ASP A 22 7.36 6.45 -12.52
C ASP A 22 6.05 6.98 -11.93
N LEU A 23 5.08 7.33 -12.79
CA LEU A 23 3.81 7.92 -12.39
C LEU A 23 2.62 6.99 -12.58
N LEU A 24 2.84 5.69 -12.84
CA LEU A 24 1.75 4.72 -13.03
C LEU A 24 0.75 4.76 -11.87
N TYR A 25 1.23 4.90 -10.64
CA TYR A 25 0.37 4.95 -9.46
C TYR A 25 -0.22 6.34 -9.14
N HIS A 26 0.22 7.39 -9.82
CA HIS A 26 -0.16 8.78 -9.49
C HIS A 26 -1.62 9.08 -9.87
N ASN A 27 -2.29 9.95 -9.11
CA ASN A 27 -3.72 10.27 -9.32
C ASN A 27 -4.10 10.73 -10.74
N GLY A 28 -3.13 11.24 -11.51
CA GLY A 28 -3.30 11.65 -12.91
C GLY A 28 -3.34 10.49 -13.91
N SER A 29 -2.87 9.29 -13.55
CA SER A 29 -2.80 8.13 -14.46
C SER A 29 -4.17 7.52 -14.76
N GLY A 30 -5.18 7.83 -13.94
CA GLY A 30 -6.61 7.63 -14.19
C GLY A 30 -7.08 6.17 -14.17
N ILE A 31 -6.42 5.26 -14.89
CA ILE A 31 -6.86 3.87 -15.09
C ILE A 31 -6.77 3.05 -13.80
N PHE A 32 -5.77 3.30 -12.96
CA PHE A 32 -5.59 2.62 -11.67
C PHE A 32 -6.67 2.98 -10.64
N ASN A 33 -7.40 4.08 -10.89
CA ASN A 33 -8.55 4.52 -10.11
C ASN A 33 -9.89 4.02 -10.67
N TYR A 34 -9.90 3.25 -11.76
CA TYR A 34 -11.13 2.71 -12.34
C TYR A 34 -11.74 1.59 -11.49
N LYS A 35 -13.07 1.56 -11.44
CA LYS A 35 -13.86 0.73 -10.52
C LYS A 35 -14.92 -0.02 -11.26
N GLY A 36 -15.25 -1.20 -10.78
CA GLY A 36 -16.21 -2.08 -11.41
C GLY A 36 -15.61 -2.77 -12.63
N VAL A 37 -16.45 -2.99 -13.64
CA VAL A 37 -16.20 -3.92 -14.73
C VAL A 37 -16.14 -3.22 -16.08
N LEU A 38 -15.43 -3.84 -17.02
CA LEU A 38 -15.36 -3.41 -18.41
C LEU A 38 -16.75 -3.38 -19.06
N GLU A 39 -16.97 -2.43 -19.97
CA GLU A 39 -18.24 -2.30 -20.69
C GLU A 39 -18.51 -3.49 -21.62
N ASP A 40 -17.49 -3.90 -22.37
CA ASP A 40 -17.51 -5.00 -23.33
C ASP A 40 -17.17 -6.37 -22.71
N ALA A 41 -16.89 -6.42 -21.42
CA ALA A 41 -16.68 -7.65 -20.65
C ALA A 41 -17.16 -7.49 -19.19
N PRO A 42 -18.47 -7.50 -18.93
CA PRO A 42 -19.03 -7.19 -17.60
C PRO A 42 -18.65 -8.17 -16.47
N ALA A 43 -18.05 -9.32 -16.79
CA ALA A 43 -17.50 -10.26 -15.80
C ALA A 43 -16.04 -9.95 -15.41
N MET A 44 -15.40 -8.97 -16.06
CA MET A 44 -13.99 -8.66 -15.90
C MET A 44 -13.83 -7.30 -15.21
N LEU A 45 -13.25 -7.31 -14.01
CA LEU A 45 -12.93 -6.08 -13.28
C LEU A 45 -11.82 -5.29 -13.98
N TYR A 46 -11.91 -3.95 -13.93
CA TYR A 46 -10.85 -3.09 -14.46
C TYR A 46 -9.48 -3.41 -13.86
N ILE A 47 -9.42 -3.59 -12.55
CA ILE A 47 -8.16 -3.83 -11.82
C ILE A 47 -7.48 -5.11 -12.31
N ASP A 48 -8.24 -6.16 -12.59
CA ASP A 48 -7.67 -7.45 -13.00
C ASP A 48 -7.27 -7.41 -14.48
N TYR A 49 -8.04 -6.71 -15.31
CA TYR A 49 -7.65 -6.48 -16.70
C TYR A 49 -6.41 -5.59 -16.84
N ILE A 50 -6.28 -4.53 -16.02
CA ILE A 50 -5.08 -3.68 -16.03
C ILE A 50 -3.87 -4.46 -15.51
N ALA A 51 -4.03 -5.31 -14.49
CA ALA A 51 -2.97 -6.22 -14.05
C ALA A 51 -2.50 -7.13 -15.19
N LYS A 52 -3.42 -7.62 -16.04
CA LYS A 52 -3.06 -8.38 -17.25
C LYS A 52 -2.22 -7.55 -18.23
N LEU A 53 -2.55 -6.28 -18.44
CA LEU A 53 -1.74 -5.41 -19.33
C LEU A 53 -0.32 -5.21 -18.79
N ILE A 54 -0.17 -5.04 -17.47
CA ILE A 54 1.15 -4.94 -16.82
C ILE A 54 1.94 -6.23 -17.00
N LEU A 55 1.29 -7.39 -16.88
CA LEU A 55 1.92 -8.69 -17.11
C LEU A 55 2.35 -8.90 -18.56
N ASP A 56 1.53 -8.47 -19.53
CA ASP A 56 1.85 -8.55 -20.95
C ASP A 56 3.05 -7.63 -21.31
N ASP A 57 3.18 -6.49 -20.63
CA ASP A 57 4.25 -5.49 -20.82
C ASP A 57 5.18 -5.40 -19.58
N ASN A 58 5.58 -6.55 -19.02
CA ASN A 58 6.27 -6.63 -17.71
C ASN A 58 7.58 -5.85 -17.61
N ILE A 59 8.20 -5.49 -18.75
CA ILE A 59 9.36 -4.59 -18.81
C ILE A 59 9.11 -3.25 -18.10
N ILE A 60 7.85 -2.84 -17.99
CA ILE A 60 7.46 -1.64 -17.26
C ILE A 60 7.88 -1.66 -15.79
N LEU A 61 7.93 -2.86 -15.17
CA LEU A 61 8.37 -3.02 -13.78
C LEU A 61 9.87 -2.72 -13.64
N ASP A 62 10.67 -3.02 -14.66
CA ASP A 62 12.09 -2.70 -14.70
C ASP A 62 12.29 -1.19 -14.86
N SER A 63 11.49 -0.52 -15.70
CA SER A 63 11.61 0.91 -16.00
C SER A 63 11.22 1.86 -14.86
N ILE A 64 10.43 1.41 -13.88
CA ILE A 64 10.13 2.21 -12.68
C ILE A 64 11.43 2.58 -11.95
N GLY A 65 11.65 3.85 -11.66
CA GLY A 65 12.85 4.34 -10.98
C GLY A 65 14.07 4.52 -11.87
N GLU A 66 13.92 4.52 -13.20
CA GLU A 66 15.00 4.93 -14.11
C GLU A 66 15.27 6.46 -14.03
N ASN A 67 14.24 7.29 -13.78
CA ASN A 67 14.40 8.74 -13.64
C ASN A 67 14.64 9.17 -12.19
N LEU A 68 15.86 8.96 -11.71
CA LEU A 68 16.27 9.24 -10.34
C LEU A 68 16.39 10.73 -9.96
N ASN A 69 16.18 11.67 -10.88
CA ASN A 69 16.39 13.11 -10.62
C ASN A 69 15.46 13.67 -9.54
N ASP A 70 14.25 13.10 -9.44
CA ASP A 70 13.25 13.48 -8.44
C ASP A 70 13.37 12.69 -7.14
N LEU A 71 14.19 11.62 -7.14
CA LEU A 71 14.34 10.74 -5.99
C LEU A 71 15.27 11.38 -4.96
N ARG A 72 14.81 11.35 -3.71
CA ARG A 72 15.55 11.83 -2.55
C ARG A 72 16.97 11.29 -2.54
N TYR A 73 17.94 12.19 -2.46
CA TYR A 73 19.36 11.88 -2.47
C TYR A 73 20.15 12.74 -1.49
N SER A 74 19.92 14.06 -1.47
CA SER A 74 20.72 14.98 -0.65
C SER A 74 20.09 15.26 0.71
N ARG A 75 18.76 15.12 0.81
CA ARG A 75 18.02 15.32 2.05
C ARG A 75 18.00 14.06 2.87
N SER A 76 18.32 14.18 4.16
CA SER A 76 18.26 13.07 5.10
C SER A 76 16.86 12.46 5.14
N PHE A 77 16.76 11.12 5.18
CA PHE A 77 15.49 10.43 5.41
C PHE A 77 14.95 10.68 6.83
N ASN A 78 15.81 10.94 7.81
CA ASN A 78 15.37 11.31 9.14
C ASN A 78 14.89 12.76 9.17
N ILE A 79 13.57 12.95 9.04
CA ILE A 79 12.92 14.26 9.04
C ILE A 79 12.43 14.71 10.42
N GLY A 80 12.82 14.00 11.48
CA GLY A 80 12.50 14.39 12.85
C GLY A 80 11.03 14.22 13.23
N HIS A 81 10.35 13.23 12.65
CA HIS A 81 8.99 12.87 13.10
C HIS A 81 9.00 12.46 14.57
N ASP A 82 8.19 13.18 15.37
CA ASP A 82 8.09 13.01 16.83
C ASP A 82 6.66 12.67 17.29
N GLY A 83 5.78 12.41 16.32
CA GLY A 83 4.37 12.12 16.52
C GLY A 83 3.50 13.35 16.80
N LYS A 84 4.07 14.56 16.79
CA LYS A 84 3.31 15.79 17.02
C LYS A 84 2.74 16.36 15.72
N SER A 85 1.58 16.99 15.83
CA SER A 85 0.90 17.71 14.76
C SER A 85 0.53 19.11 15.24
N ASP A 86 0.79 20.12 14.41
CA ASP A 86 0.27 21.47 14.61
C ASP A 86 -1.17 21.60 14.08
N SER A 87 -2.03 20.62 14.39
CA SER A 87 -3.45 20.61 13.98
C SER A 87 -4.29 21.69 14.67
N SER A 88 -3.67 22.65 15.36
CA SER A 88 -4.33 23.78 16.03
C SER A 88 -5.32 24.48 15.09
N SER A 89 -4.89 24.81 13.88
CA SER A 89 -5.74 25.40 12.84
C SER A 89 -6.91 24.51 12.39
N ARG A 90 -6.72 23.18 12.32
CA ARG A 90 -7.77 22.22 11.92
C ARG A 90 -8.79 22.00 13.04
N LEU A 91 -8.32 21.87 14.28
CA LEU A 91 -9.17 21.76 15.46
C LEU A 91 -10.02 23.02 15.65
N MET A 92 -9.43 24.20 15.52
CA MET A 92 -10.16 25.47 15.61
C MET A 92 -11.26 25.58 14.53
N LYS A 93 -11.01 25.08 13.32
CA LYS A 93 -11.98 25.17 12.21
C LYS A 93 -13.11 24.13 12.30
N TYR A 94 -12.82 22.90 12.73
CA TYR A 94 -13.77 21.79 12.65
C TYR A 94 -14.20 21.22 14.01
N GLY A 95 -13.64 21.68 15.11
CA GLY A 95 -13.90 21.16 16.47
C GLY A 95 -13.36 19.75 16.73
N ARG A 96 -12.73 19.11 15.73
CA ARG A 96 -12.18 17.75 15.81
C ARG A 96 -11.04 17.54 14.81
N ILE A 97 -10.28 16.46 14.99
CA ILE A 97 -9.28 16.02 14.00
C ILE A 97 -10.01 15.44 12.80
N ARG A 98 -9.54 15.81 11.60
CA ARG A 98 -10.08 15.24 10.36
C ARG A 98 -9.63 13.81 10.19
N PHE A 99 -10.55 12.90 9.87
CA PHE A 99 -10.20 11.51 9.61
C PHE A 99 -9.76 11.34 8.14
N ASN A 100 -8.47 11.06 7.94
CA ASN A 100 -7.84 10.64 6.68
C ASN A 100 -6.56 9.81 7.00
N GLU A 101 -5.83 9.34 5.99
CA GLU A 101 -4.67 8.46 6.16
C GLU A 101 -3.58 9.06 7.06
N LYS A 102 -3.21 10.33 6.86
CA LYS A 102 -2.14 10.97 7.63
C LYS A 102 -2.40 11.00 9.15
N PRO A 103 -3.52 11.55 9.67
CA PRO A 103 -3.86 11.46 11.10
C PRO A 103 -3.99 10.04 11.62
N PHE A 104 -4.43 9.10 10.78
CA PHE A 104 -4.54 7.69 11.15
C PHE A 104 -3.16 7.03 11.31
N ALA A 105 -2.23 7.25 10.38
CA ALA A 105 -0.84 6.83 10.47
C ALA A 105 -0.14 7.44 11.70
N MET A 106 -0.38 8.72 11.98
CA MET A 106 0.10 9.38 13.20
C MET A 106 -0.46 8.74 14.48
N ALA A 107 -1.74 8.38 14.49
CA ALA A 107 -2.36 7.71 15.63
C ALA A 107 -1.78 6.29 15.84
N LEU A 108 -1.54 5.55 14.76
CA LEU A 108 -0.86 4.26 14.80
C LEU A 108 0.57 4.40 15.36
N TYR A 109 1.34 5.38 14.88
CA TYR A 109 2.68 5.69 15.40
C TYR A 109 2.64 6.04 16.90
N ASN A 110 1.78 6.97 17.30
CA ASN A 110 1.68 7.45 18.69
C ASN A 110 1.14 6.39 19.65
N SER A 111 0.45 5.36 19.15
CA SER A 111 -0.01 4.25 19.98
C SER A 111 1.15 3.46 20.58
N GLY A 112 2.33 3.47 19.94
CA GLY A 112 3.52 2.78 20.40
C GLY A 112 3.40 1.24 20.41
N HIS A 113 2.33 0.68 19.86
CA HIS A 113 2.09 -0.76 19.82
C HIS A 113 3.03 -1.50 18.86
N ASN A 114 3.27 -2.77 19.19
CA ASN A 114 3.90 -3.72 18.28
C ASN A 114 2.77 -4.45 17.53
N PHE A 115 2.68 -4.21 16.23
CA PHE A 115 1.68 -4.85 15.37
C PHE A 115 2.22 -6.16 14.77
N LEU A 116 1.38 -6.90 14.04
CA LEU A 116 1.84 -8.04 13.22
C LEU A 116 2.88 -7.63 12.16
N PHE A 117 2.91 -6.36 11.80
CA PHE A 117 3.93 -5.74 10.93
C PHE A 117 5.02 -4.99 11.72
N GLY A 118 5.09 -5.16 13.04
CA GLY A 118 6.14 -4.63 13.90
C GLY A 118 5.86 -3.27 14.52
N LYS A 119 6.92 -2.69 15.08
CA LYS A 119 6.86 -1.37 15.72
C LYS A 119 7.02 -0.29 14.67
N ILE A 120 6.05 0.62 14.58
CA ILE A 120 6.14 1.79 13.70
C ILE A 120 7.22 2.74 14.24
N PHE A 121 8.14 3.15 13.37
CA PHE A 121 9.21 4.09 13.73
C PHE A 121 9.22 5.35 12.86
N ASP A 122 8.51 5.35 11.74
CA ASP A 122 8.30 6.54 10.91
C ASP A 122 6.95 6.45 10.17
N TYR A 123 6.47 7.58 9.67
CA TYR A 123 5.23 7.70 8.90
C TYR A 123 5.38 8.84 7.88
N GLU A 124 4.66 8.81 6.76
CA GLU A 124 4.66 9.86 5.73
C GLU A 124 6.08 10.28 5.31
N LEU A 125 6.97 9.30 5.07
CA LEU A 125 8.36 9.55 4.70
C LEU A 125 8.43 9.97 3.22
N PRO A 126 8.81 11.21 2.89
CA PRO A 126 8.84 11.63 1.50
C PRO A 126 9.99 10.96 0.73
N LEU A 127 9.67 10.44 -0.45
CA LEU A 127 10.68 9.93 -1.40
C LEU A 127 11.15 10.99 -2.39
N LYS A 128 10.49 12.13 -2.44
CA LYS A 128 10.83 13.26 -3.30
C LYS A 128 12.01 14.08 -2.76
N GLU A 129 12.90 14.51 -3.66
CA GLU A 129 14.01 15.41 -3.34
C GLU A 129 13.53 16.85 -3.13
N ARG A 130 12.57 17.32 -3.95
CA ARG A 130 12.03 18.69 -3.91
C ARG A 130 10.52 18.67 -3.69
N LEU A 131 9.95 19.79 -3.25
CA LEU A 131 8.49 19.92 -3.11
C LEU A 131 7.76 19.77 -4.46
N THR A 132 8.42 20.15 -5.56
CA THR A 132 7.91 20.04 -6.93
C THR A 132 8.22 18.69 -7.58
N SER A 133 8.99 17.83 -6.91
CA SER A 133 9.35 16.52 -7.43
C SER A 133 8.17 15.55 -7.36
N ARG A 134 8.20 14.56 -8.24
CA ARG A 134 7.04 13.75 -8.61
C ARG A 134 6.73 12.58 -7.68
N TYR A 135 7.73 12.08 -6.95
CA TYR A 135 7.55 10.90 -6.10
C TYR A 135 6.71 11.20 -4.84
N GLY A 136 6.02 10.15 -4.38
CA GLY A 136 5.12 10.22 -3.23
C GLY A 136 5.85 10.19 -1.88
N GLU A 137 5.08 9.82 -0.86
CA GLU A 137 5.52 9.63 0.51
C GLU A 137 5.12 8.20 0.92
N ILE A 138 5.98 7.50 1.65
CA ILE A 138 5.64 6.19 2.23
C ILE A 138 4.79 6.45 3.46
N ASP A 139 3.59 5.88 3.52
CA ASP A 139 2.65 6.17 4.60
C ASP A 139 3.18 5.73 5.96
N ILE A 140 3.71 4.51 6.07
CA ILE A 140 4.18 3.92 7.33
C ILE A 140 5.46 3.12 7.11
N LEU A 141 6.40 3.27 8.05
CA LEU A 141 7.54 2.37 8.21
C LEU A 141 7.52 1.72 9.58
N SER A 142 7.60 0.39 9.59
CA SER A 142 7.71 -0.39 10.82
C SER A 142 8.80 -1.44 10.74
N LYS A 143 9.17 -1.99 11.90
CA LYS A 143 10.32 -2.87 12.05
C LYS A 143 10.01 -4.08 12.93
N ILE A 144 10.45 -5.26 12.48
CA ILE A 144 10.60 -6.47 13.28
C ILE A 144 12.03 -6.96 13.02
N ASP A 145 12.86 -7.04 14.07
CA ASP A 145 14.28 -7.40 13.95
C ASP A 145 15.00 -6.62 12.84
N ASN A 146 15.49 -7.27 11.78
CA ASN A 146 16.14 -6.61 10.65
C ASN A 146 15.22 -6.43 9.43
N GLU A 147 13.94 -6.79 9.55
CA GLU A 147 12.95 -6.54 8.51
C GLU A 147 12.32 -5.16 8.65
N ILE A 148 12.35 -4.38 7.57
CA ILE A 148 11.69 -3.07 7.47
C ILE A 148 10.46 -3.22 6.58
N TYR A 149 9.30 -2.97 7.16
CA TYR A 149 8.00 -3.08 6.51
C TYR A 149 7.69 -1.71 5.87
N VAL A 150 7.60 -1.68 4.54
CA VAL A 150 7.24 -0.51 3.75
C VAL A 150 5.75 -0.59 3.48
N ILE A 151 4.96 0.20 4.21
CA ILE A 151 3.51 0.03 4.30
C ILE A 151 2.81 1.16 3.57
N GLU A 152 1.96 0.79 2.62
CA GLU A 152 0.91 1.65 2.04
C GLU A 152 -0.38 1.44 2.84
N LEU A 153 -0.96 2.52 3.35
CA LEU A 153 -2.15 2.53 4.18
C LEU A 153 -3.37 2.94 3.36
N LYS A 154 -4.44 2.15 3.41
CA LYS A 154 -5.73 2.48 2.77
C LYS A 154 -6.86 2.48 3.77
N ILE A 155 -7.60 3.58 3.86
CA ILE A 155 -8.81 3.68 4.71
C ILE A 155 -10.09 3.73 3.86
N GLY A 156 -11.23 3.31 4.41
CA GLY A 156 -12.46 3.22 3.62
C GLY A 156 -13.27 4.51 3.50
N TYR A 157 -13.10 5.43 4.44
CA TYR A 157 -13.87 6.66 4.51
C TYR A 157 -13.00 7.78 5.08
N THR A 158 -13.16 8.98 4.55
CA THR A 158 -12.74 10.22 5.22
C THR A 158 -13.96 11.02 5.66
N ASP A 159 -13.72 12.15 6.32
CA ASP A 159 -14.76 13.16 6.53
C ASP A 159 -15.35 13.72 5.23
N SER A 160 -14.67 13.56 4.09
CA SER A 160 -15.18 13.95 2.77
C SER A 160 -15.92 12.82 2.04
N GLY A 161 -16.11 11.66 2.68
CA GLY A 161 -16.91 10.55 2.16
C GLY A 161 -16.10 9.27 1.90
N LYS A 162 -16.73 8.32 1.19
CA LYS A 162 -16.12 7.01 0.90
C LYS A 162 -14.89 7.17 0.00
N ILE A 163 -13.75 6.66 0.45
CA ILE A 163 -12.57 6.49 -0.39
C ILE A 163 -12.77 5.26 -1.26
N SER A 164 -12.25 5.33 -2.47
CA SER A 164 -12.45 4.28 -3.46
C SER A 164 -11.17 4.02 -4.25
N GLU A 165 -10.06 4.05 -3.54
CA GLU A 165 -8.77 3.60 -4.06
C GLU A 165 -8.78 2.07 -4.17
N THR A 166 -8.17 1.57 -5.24
CA THR A 166 -8.20 0.16 -5.58
C THR A 166 -7.00 -0.57 -4.98
N LEU A 167 -7.14 -1.87 -4.71
CA LEU A 167 -6.01 -2.72 -4.36
C LEU A 167 -4.88 -2.70 -5.39
N LEU A 168 -5.19 -2.69 -6.70
CA LEU A 168 -4.14 -2.61 -7.73
C LEU A 168 -3.31 -1.33 -7.58
N ARG A 169 -3.94 -0.19 -7.30
CA ARG A 169 -3.21 1.06 -7.06
C ARG A 169 -2.29 0.93 -5.84
N ALA A 170 -2.80 0.41 -4.72
CA ALA A 170 -1.98 0.19 -3.52
C ALA A 170 -0.79 -0.75 -3.78
N ILE A 171 -0.98 -1.81 -4.59
CA ILE A 171 0.10 -2.71 -5.00
C ILE A 171 1.16 -1.95 -5.81
N MET A 172 0.77 -1.12 -6.78
CA MET A 172 1.70 -0.34 -7.59
C MET A 172 2.45 0.74 -6.79
N GLU A 173 1.78 1.42 -5.86
CA GLU A 173 2.38 2.39 -4.92
C GLU A 173 3.45 1.69 -4.09
N THR A 174 3.05 0.62 -3.39
CA THR A 174 3.95 -0.15 -2.53
C THR A 174 5.13 -0.74 -3.31
N PHE A 175 4.89 -1.27 -4.52
CA PHE A 175 5.95 -1.79 -5.38
C PHE A 175 6.99 -0.71 -5.69
N THR A 176 6.49 0.43 -6.17
CA THR A 176 7.32 1.57 -6.58
C THR A 176 8.11 2.12 -5.39
N PHE A 177 7.45 2.39 -4.27
CA PHE A 177 8.10 2.96 -3.09
C PHE A 177 9.14 2.03 -2.49
N THR A 178 8.87 0.73 -2.43
CA THR A 178 9.83 -0.25 -1.93
C THR A 178 11.05 -0.33 -2.85
N LYS A 179 10.84 -0.33 -4.18
CA LYS A 179 11.92 -0.30 -5.16
C LYS A 179 12.77 0.96 -5.04
N LEU A 180 12.14 2.14 -5.00
CA LEU A 180 12.82 3.43 -4.88
C LEU A 180 13.59 3.58 -3.57
N LEU A 181 13.02 3.14 -2.45
CA LEU A 181 13.70 3.12 -1.16
C LEU A 181 14.92 2.20 -1.20
N ASN A 182 14.81 1.04 -1.85
CA ASN A 182 15.92 0.11 -2.02
C ASN A 182 17.07 0.68 -2.86
N ILE A 183 16.79 1.52 -3.87
CA ILE A 183 17.82 2.24 -4.62
C ILE A 183 18.63 3.19 -3.71
N ARG A 184 18.01 3.69 -2.63
CA ARG A 184 18.64 4.61 -1.65
C ARG A 184 18.93 3.94 -0.31
N LYS A 185 19.01 2.60 -0.28
CA LYS A 185 19.09 1.80 0.94
C LYS A 185 20.21 2.25 1.89
N ASP A 186 21.41 2.50 1.38
CA ASP A 186 22.57 2.87 2.22
C ASP A 186 22.36 4.23 2.89
N ASN A 187 21.85 5.22 2.14
CA ASN A 187 21.52 6.53 2.70
C ASN A 187 20.41 6.40 3.74
N PHE A 188 19.38 5.61 3.45
CA PHE A 188 18.28 5.34 4.37
C PHE A 188 18.76 4.69 5.68
N ILE A 189 19.60 3.64 5.60
CA ILE A 189 20.18 2.97 6.78
C ILE A 189 20.95 3.97 7.63
N LYS A 190 21.83 4.76 7.00
CA LYS A 190 22.66 5.76 7.68
C LYS A 190 21.82 6.83 8.37
N ASP A 191 20.88 7.42 7.65
CA ASP A 191 20.04 8.52 8.14
C ASP A 191 19.14 8.07 9.29
N MET A 192 18.52 6.89 9.16
CA MET A 192 17.60 6.32 10.14
C MET A 192 18.31 5.58 11.27
N LYS A 193 19.65 5.48 11.23
CA LYS A 193 20.48 4.76 12.21
C LYS A 193 20.04 3.30 12.39
N LEU A 194 19.77 2.63 11.27
CA LEU A 194 19.36 1.23 11.24
C LEU A 194 20.57 0.29 11.28
N PRO A 195 20.37 -1.01 11.58
CA PRO A 195 21.42 -2.02 11.40
C PRO A 195 21.97 -2.01 9.97
N GLU A 196 23.24 -2.37 9.81
CA GLU A 196 23.90 -2.43 8.49
C GLU A 196 23.20 -3.42 7.54
N THR A 197 22.61 -4.48 8.10
CA THR A 197 21.86 -5.47 7.34
C THR A 197 20.38 -5.35 7.66
N ILE A 198 19.63 -4.80 6.70
CA ILE A 198 18.17 -4.81 6.71
C ILE A 198 17.62 -5.46 5.44
N THR A 199 16.38 -5.93 5.52
CA THR A 199 15.62 -6.44 4.38
C THR A 199 14.28 -5.72 4.32
N PHE A 200 13.89 -5.24 3.14
CA PHE A 200 12.58 -4.61 2.98
C PHE A 200 11.50 -5.66 2.78
N ARG A 201 10.30 -5.38 3.29
CA ARG A 201 9.08 -6.14 3.06
C ARG A 201 7.96 -5.18 2.63
N PRO A 202 7.44 -5.30 1.41
CA PRO A 202 6.34 -4.46 0.93
C PRO A 202 5.02 -4.91 1.55
N VAL A 203 4.20 -3.96 1.97
CA VAL A 203 2.96 -4.25 2.72
C VAL A 203 1.83 -3.34 2.29
N ILE A 204 0.64 -3.93 2.12
CA ILE A 204 -0.61 -3.18 2.03
C ILE A 204 -1.36 -3.36 3.36
N LEU A 205 -1.67 -2.25 4.02
CA LEU A 205 -2.48 -2.20 5.24
C LEU A 205 -3.80 -1.50 4.94
N THR A 206 -4.93 -2.21 5.05
CA THR A 206 -6.24 -1.63 4.70
C THR A 206 -7.23 -1.66 5.85
N MET A 207 -8.19 -0.74 5.91
CA MET A 207 -9.35 -0.91 6.81
C MET A 207 -10.39 -1.84 6.19
N THR A 208 -11.07 -2.67 6.99
CA THR A 208 -12.09 -3.63 6.49
C THR A 208 -13.27 -2.98 5.76
N ASN A 209 -13.48 -1.68 5.95
CA ASN A 209 -14.50 -0.89 5.25
C ASN A 209 -14.01 -0.24 3.93
N ALA A 210 -12.75 -0.45 3.52
CA ALA A 210 -12.17 0.10 2.31
C ALA A 210 -12.42 -0.77 1.08
N LEU A 211 -12.46 -0.15 -0.10
CA LEU A 211 -12.60 -0.88 -1.38
C LEU A 211 -11.44 -1.86 -1.62
N SER A 212 -10.22 -1.51 -1.18
CA SER A 212 -9.08 -2.42 -1.28
C SER A 212 -9.24 -3.67 -0.42
N ALA A 213 -9.96 -3.61 0.71
CA ALA A 213 -10.27 -4.78 1.53
C ALA A 213 -11.26 -5.72 0.83
N ASP A 214 -12.26 -5.19 0.12
CA ASP A 214 -13.17 -6.00 -0.70
C ASP A 214 -12.36 -6.73 -1.79
N HIS A 215 -11.45 -6.04 -2.48
CA HIS A 215 -10.57 -6.68 -3.46
C HIS A 215 -9.59 -7.69 -2.83
N MET A 216 -9.09 -7.47 -1.61
CA MET A 216 -8.26 -8.47 -0.91
C MET A 216 -9.03 -9.76 -0.66
N LYS A 217 -10.30 -9.69 -0.26
CA LYS A 217 -11.16 -10.88 -0.11
C LYS A 217 -11.37 -11.60 -1.44
N MET A 218 -11.60 -10.85 -2.52
CA MET A 218 -11.70 -11.43 -3.87
C MET A 218 -10.39 -12.10 -4.31
N LEU A 219 -9.25 -11.51 -3.96
CA LEU A 219 -7.92 -12.09 -4.22
C LEU A 219 -7.73 -13.40 -3.46
N GLU A 220 -8.04 -13.41 -2.15
CA GLU A 220 -7.98 -14.61 -1.30
C GLU A 220 -8.88 -15.74 -1.82
N ASN A 221 -10.06 -15.40 -2.33
CA ASN A 221 -11.00 -16.35 -2.97
C ASN A 221 -10.56 -16.81 -4.38
N GLY A 222 -9.45 -16.28 -4.92
CA GLY A 222 -8.95 -16.63 -6.26
C GLY A 222 -9.72 -15.99 -7.43
N GLU A 223 -10.49 -14.94 -7.17
CA GLU A 223 -11.29 -14.23 -8.18
C GLU A 223 -10.45 -13.23 -9.01
N LEU A 224 -9.32 -12.77 -8.47
CA LEU A 224 -8.42 -11.78 -9.10
C LEU A 224 -7.13 -12.43 -9.61
N LYS A 225 -7.26 -13.31 -10.61
CA LYS A 225 -6.16 -14.15 -11.10
C LYS A 225 -4.98 -13.36 -11.65
N ASN A 226 -5.25 -12.28 -12.40
CA ASN A 226 -4.17 -11.49 -13.00
C ASN A 226 -3.47 -10.65 -11.94
N ILE A 227 -4.19 -10.14 -10.93
CA ILE A 227 -3.56 -9.49 -9.77
C ILE A 227 -2.67 -10.47 -9.00
N ASN A 228 -3.14 -11.70 -8.76
CA ASN A 228 -2.31 -12.72 -8.10
C ASN A 228 -1.02 -12.97 -8.87
N ASN A 229 -1.12 -13.22 -10.19
CA ASN A 229 0.03 -13.43 -11.05
C ASN A 229 0.97 -12.21 -11.10
N LEU A 230 0.42 -10.99 -11.07
CA LEU A 230 1.22 -9.77 -11.01
C LEU A 230 2.01 -9.67 -9.71
N ILE A 231 1.39 -9.99 -8.57
CA ILE A 231 2.08 -10.04 -7.28
C ILE A 231 3.20 -11.09 -7.31
N ASP A 232 2.96 -12.26 -7.92
CA ASP A 232 3.98 -13.29 -8.08
C ASP A 232 5.18 -12.82 -8.92
N GLU A 233 4.94 -12.15 -10.04
CA GLU A 233 6.00 -11.57 -10.87
C GLU A 233 6.77 -10.46 -10.14
N MET A 234 6.07 -9.59 -9.40
CA MET A 234 6.71 -8.57 -8.56
C MET A 234 7.54 -9.19 -7.43
N ASN A 235 7.08 -10.29 -6.82
CA ASN A 235 7.84 -11.02 -5.80
C ASN A 235 9.10 -11.66 -6.39
N LYS A 236 9.04 -12.21 -7.61
CA LYS A 236 10.23 -12.69 -8.34
C LYS A 236 11.19 -11.54 -8.62
N TYR A 237 10.69 -10.37 -9.01
CA TYR A 237 11.50 -9.18 -9.17
C TYR A 237 12.20 -8.80 -7.85
N PHE A 238 11.45 -8.71 -6.75
CA PHE A 238 11.98 -8.39 -5.42
C PHE A 238 13.00 -9.39 -4.89
N SER A 239 12.83 -10.69 -5.16
CA SER A 239 13.83 -11.67 -4.74
C SER A 239 15.22 -11.40 -5.34
N LYS A 240 15.31 -10.86 -6.57
CA LYS A 240 16.59 -10.49 -7.21
C LYS A 240 17.26 -9.32 -6.51
N LEU A 241 16.48 -8.50 -5.81
CA LEU A 241 16.94 -7.33 -5.05
C LEU A 241 17.11 -7.63 -3.56
N ASN A 242 16.98 -8.89 -3.14
CA ASN A 242 16.93 -9.29 -1.73
C ASN A 242 15.86 -8.50 -0.95
N ILE A 243 14.67 -8.38 -1.54
CA ILE A 243 13.46 -7.84 -0.93
C ILE A 243 12.49 -9.00 -0.71
N LEU A 244 11.81 -9.00 0.44
CA LEU A 244 10.90 -10.06 0.83
C LEU A 244 9.57 -9.96 0.06
N PRO A 245 8.79 -11.06 -0.02
CA PRO A 245 7.48 -11.02 -0.66
C PRO A 245 6.48 -10.08 0.03
N PHE A 246 5.51 -9.60 -0.75
CA PHE A 246 4.38 -8.82 -0.26
C PHE A 246 3.65 -9.47 0.92
N LYS A 247 3.19 -8.64 1.86
CA LYS A 247 2.19 -9.00 2.87
C LYS A 247 0.97 -8.08 2.80
N PHE A 248 -0.17 -8.63 3.23
CA PHE A 248 -1.47 -7.97 3.16
C PHE A 248 -2.10 -8.06 4.55
N PHE A 249 -2.43 -6.92 5.13
CA PHE A 249 -3.10 -6.84 6.42
C PHE A 249 -4.37 -6.01 6.31
N ALA A 250 -5.38 -6.33 7.12
CA ALA A 250 -6.48 -5.42 7.37
C ALA A 250 -6.64 -5.09 8.85
N ILE A 251 -7.08 -3.85 9.12
CA ILE A 251 -7.54 -3.39 10.42
C ILE A 251 -9.06 -3.51 10.43
N ASP A 252 -9.58 -4.40 11.27
CA ASP A 252 -10.99 -4.57 11.48
C ASP A 252 -11.59 -3.44 12.31
N GLY A 253 -12.35 -2.57 11.66
CA GLY A 253 -13.04 -1.51 12.37
C GLY A 253 -13.67 -0.47 11.46
N HIS A 254 -14.60 0.27 12.04
CA HIS A 254 -15.09 1.52 11.49
C HIS A 254 -14.16 2.66 11.86
N ASN A 255 -14.28 3.80 11.17
CA ASN A 255 -13.46 4.99 11.39
C ASN A 255 -13.37 5.35 12.89
N PRO A 256 -12.21 5.15 13.55
CA PRO A 256 -12.08 5.51 14.95
C PRO A 256 -12.12 7.02 15.13
N GLU A 257 -12.59 7.45 16.29
CA GLU A 257 -12.47 8.85 16.69
C GLU A 257 -11.01 9.13 17.05
N LEU A 258 -10.44 10.14 16.39
CA LEU A 258 -9.10 10.64 16.66
C LEU A 258 -9.19 11.94 17.47
N ILE A 259 -8.38 12.03 18.51
CA ILE A 259 -8.26 13.23 19.35
C ILE A 259 -6.82 13.73 19.33
N GLN A 260 -6.64 14.97 19.74
CA GLN A 260 -5.31 15.53 19.97
C GLN A 260 -5.06 15.65 21.48
N ASP A 261 -4.01 14.99 21.95
CA ASP A 261 -3.51 15.09 23.32
C ASP A 261 -2.05 15.56 23.29
N ASN A 262 -1.73 16.67 23.97
CA ASN A 262 -0.38 17.23 24.01
C ASN A 262 0.30 17.35 22.64
N LYS A 263 -0.45 17.85 21.64
CA LYS A 263 -0.05 17.95 20.22
C LYS A 263 0.12 16.60 19.49
N ARG A 264 -0.08 15.46 20.13
CA ARG A 264 -0.09 14.14 19.47
C ARG A 264 -1.49 13.77 19.03
N ILE A 265 -1.60 13.17 17.85
CA ILE A 265 -2.85 12.57 17.39
C ILE A 265 -2.89 11.14 17.91
N ILE A 266 -3.95 10.78 18.62
CA ILE A 266 -4.14 9.45 19.21
C ILE A 266 -5.56 8.94 18.95
N PHE A 267 -5.75 7.63 19.08
CA PHE A 267 -7.08 7.04 19.17
C PHE A 267 -7.74 7.47 20.47
N LYS A 268 -8.99 7.94 20.40
CA LYS A 268 -9.78 8.23 21.60
C LYS A 268 -10.03 6.98 22.44
N ASP A 269 -10.22 5.85 21.77
CA ASP A 269 -10.28 4.52 22.37
C ASP A 269 -8.96 3.79 22.10
N PRO A 270 -8.05 3.68 23.10
CA PRO A 270 -6.77 2.99 22.95
C PRO A 270 -6.91 1.49 22.63
N SER A 271 -8.07 0.87 22.90
CA SER A 271 -8.32 -0.53 22.59
C SER A 271 -8.54 -0.80 21.10
N PHE A 272 -8.79 0.24 20.30
CA PHE A 272 -9.06 0.15 18.86
C PHE A 272 -8.04 -0.69 18.08
N VAL A 273 -6.78 -0.72 18.51
CA VAL A 273 -5.68 -1.39 17.78
C VAL A 273 -5.31 -2.77 18.34
N HIS A 274 -5.79 -3.15 19.52
CA HIS A 274 -5.25 -4.31 20.26
C HIS A 274 -5.67 -5.69 19.71
N SER A 275 -6.73 -5.80 18.89
CA SER A 275 -7.27 -7.11 18.48
C SER A 275 -7.77 -7.16 17.04
N LYS A 276 -7.36 -6.21 16.20
CA LYS A 276 -8.04 -5.91 14.93
C LYS A 276 -7.18 -6.05 13.69
N VAL A 277 -5.88 -6.36 13.82
CA VAL A 277 -5.05 -6.61 12.63
C VAL A 277 -5.14 -8.07 12.21
N ILE A 278 -5.61 -8.32 10.99
CA ILE A 278 -5.75 -9.64 10.38
C ILE A 278 -4.78 -9.72 9.20
N GLU A 279 -4.00 -10.80 9.12
CA GLU A 279 -3.15 -11.10 7.95
C GLU A 279 -3.97 -11.88 6.91
N PHE A 280 -3.91 -11.45 5.65
CA PHE A 280 -4.51 -12.16 4.52
C PHE A 280 -3.50 -13.11 3.90
N PHE A 281 -3.94 -14.31 3.54
CA PHE A 281 -3.12 -15.26 2.83
C PHE A 281 -3.39 -15.18 1.34
N LEU A 282 -2.33 -15.04 0.55
CA LEU A 282 -2.46 -15.17 -0.90
C LEU A 282 -2.68 -16.64 -1.26
N PRO A 283 -3.63 -16.95 -2.16
CA PRO A 283 -3.71 -18.28 -2.70
C PRO A 283 -2.40 -18.58 -3.43
N PRO A 284 -1.85 -19.81 -3.32
CA PRO A 284 -0.71 -20.19 -4.12
C PRO A 284 -1.06 -19.95 -5.59
N ALA A 285 -0.12 -19.36 -6.34
CA ALA A 285 -0.25 -19.21 -7.79
C ALA A 285 -0.82 -20.51 -8.36
N VAL A 286 -2.00 -20.45 -8.97
CA VAL A 286 -2.55 -21.62 -9.65
C VAL A 286 -1.61 -21.89 -10.80
N ALA A 287 -0.60 -22.71 -10.57
CA ALA A 287 0.11 -23.40 -11.63
C ALA A 287 -1.01 -24.04 -12.45
N ILE A 288 -1.15 -23.62 -13.71
CA ILE A 288 -2.00 -24.32 -14.66
C ILE A 288 -1.37 -25.71 -14.78
N ARG A 289 -1.79 -26.62 -13.90
CA ARG A 289 -1.50 -28.03 -14.03
C ARG A 289 -2.46 -28.54 -15.10
N PRO A 290 -1.95 -29.24 -16.13
CA PRO A 290 -2.83 -30.05 -16.95
C PRO A 290 -3.48 -31.06 -16.01
N GLU A 291 -4.81 -31.04 -15.98
CA GLU A 291 -5.69 -32.04 -15.39
C GLU A 291 -5.90 -32.00 -13.86
N GLY A 292 -7.18 -31.99 -13.50
CA GLY A 292 -7.68 -31.56 -12.21
C GLY A 292 -7.41 -32.52 -11.05
N LYS A 293 -7.17 -31.89 -9.89
CA LYS A 293 -7.52 -32.36 -8.54
C LYS A 293 -7.19 -31.24 -7.57
N TYR A 294 -8.22 -30.61 -7.03
CA TYR A 294 -8.10 -29.63 -5.95
C TYR A 294 -7.75 -30.36 -4.65
N PHE A 295 -6.65 -29.98 -4.00
CA PHE A 295 -6.42 -30.28 -2.58
C PHE A 295 -6.68 -28.98 -1.81
N GLN A 296 -7.75 -29.00 -1.00
CA GLN A 296 -8.08 -27.97 -0.03
C GLN A 296 -7.15 -28.18 1.17
N GLN A 297 -6.18 -27.27 1.38
CA GLN A 297 -5.36 -27.30 2.59
C GLN A 297 -6.05 -26.45 3.66
N SER A 298 -6.35 -27.09 4.77
CA SER A 298 -7.09 -26.59 5.93
C SER A 298 -6.39 -25.41 6.60
N ILE A 299 -7.20 -24.38 6.90
CA ILE A 299 -6.90 -23.21 7.71
C ILE A 299 -6.47 -23.67 9.11
N ILE A 300 -5.28 -23.27 9.55
CA ILE A 300 -4.87 -23.33 10.96
C ILE A 300 -5.20 -21.97 11.57
N ILE A 301 -6.28 -21.91 12.34
CA ILE A 301 -6.56 -20.79 13.24
C ILE A 301 -5.66 -21.02 14.46
N SER A 302 -4.61 -20.22 14.63
CA SER A 302 -3.90 -20.17 15.90
C SER A 302 -4.72 -19.31 16.87
N GLU A 303 -5.52 -19.96 17.70
CA GLU A 303 -6.01 -19.37 18.93
C GLU A 303 -4.81 -19.14 19.85
N VAL A 304 -4.45 -17.88 20.12
CA VAL A 304 -3.57 -17.53 21.24
C VAL A 304 -4.48 -17.22 22.42
N PHE A 305 -4.64 -18.21 23.31
CA PHE A 305 -5.24 -18.02 24.62
C PHE A 305 -4.20 -17.45 25.60
N LEU A 306 -4.64 -16.36 26.28
CA LEU A 306 -4.20 -15.76 27.55
C LEU A 306 -2.73 -15.34 27.70
#